data_AF-A0A1U9KKB4-F1
#
_entry.id   AF-A0A1U9KKB4-F1
#
_cell.length_a   1.000
_cell.length_b   1.000
_cell.length_c   1.000
_cell.angle_alpha   90.00
_cell.angle_beta   90.00
_cell.angle_gamma   90.00
#
_symmetry.space_group_name_H-M   'P 1'
#
loop_
_entity.id
_entity.type
_entity.pdbx_description
1 polymer ?
#
loop_
_entity_poly.entity_id
_entity_poly.type
_entity_poly.pdbx_seq_one_letter_code
_entity_poly.pdbx_strand_id
1 'polypeptide(L)' 'MVAMIGRRRRIASVHASREAALADCQWRREQVVAYARFLEDARDPAPDYHIALIYKGELPKGWMPMPALGILHGRFI' A
#
# COMPACT_ATOMS: atom_id res chain seq x y z
N MET A 1 -4.70 3.96 -5.34
CA MET A 1 -5.17 2.89 -4.45
C MET A 1 -5.07 3.32 -3.00
N VAL A 2 -5.85 2.68 -2.12
CA VAL A 2 -5.80 2.86 -0.67
C VAL A 2 -5.30 1.58 0.00
N ALA A 3 -4.59 1.75 1.11
CA ALA A 3 -4.16 0.68 2.00
C ALA A 3 -4.87 0.84 3.35
N MET A 4 -5.45 -0.25 3.84
CA MET A 4 -5.97 -0.40 5.19
C MET A 4 -4.91 -1.13 6.00
N ILE A 5 -4.32 -0.45 6.99
CA ILE A 5 -3.29 -1.01 7.86
C ILE A 5 -3.84 -0.96 9.29
N GLY A 6 -4.32 -2.11 9.76
CA GLY A 6 -5.11 -2.18 10.99
C GLY A 6 -6.33 -1.25 10.91
N ARG A 7 -6.40 -0.25 11.78
CA ARG A 7 -7.50 0.75 11.80
C ARG A 7 -7.24 2.01 10.97
N ARG A 8 -6.10 2.09 10.27
CA ARG A 8 -5.68 3.30 9.55
C ARG A 8 -5.88 3.11 8.04
N ARG A 9 -6.64 4.03 7.43
CA ARG A 9 -6.72 4.18 5.98
C ARG A 9 -5.62 5.12 5.49
N ARG A 10 -4.86 4.71 4.49
CA ARG A 10 -3.82 5.53 3.84
C ARG A 10 -3.94 5.46 2.32
N ILE A 11 -3.61 6.55 1.63
CA ILE A 11 -3.47 6.54 0.18
C ILE A 11 -2.09 5.98 -0.15
N ALA A 12 -2.02 4.81 -0.78
CA ALA A 12 -0.75 4.12 -1.00
C ALA A 12 -0.06 4.54 -2.29
N SER A 13 -0.83 4.71 -3.37
CA SER A 13 -0.33 5.18 -4.67
C SER A 13 -1.46 5.85 -5.44
N VAL A 14 -1.13 6.68 -6.42
CA VAL A 14 -2.11 7.29 -7.34
C VAL A 14 -1.62 7.02 -8.76
N HIS A 15 -2.52 6.54 -9.61
CA HIS A 15 -2.23 6.21 -11.00
C HIS A 15 -3.21 6.93 -11.91
N ALA A 16 -2.75 7.32 -13.09
CA ALA A 16 -3.59 8.00 -14.08
C ALA A 16 -4.57 7.05 -14.80
N SER A 17 -4.22 5.76 -14.92
CA SER A 17 -5.08 4.75 -15.56
C SER A 17 -5.53 3.69 -14.56
N ARG A 18 -6.72 3.13 -14.82
CA ARG A 18 -7.28 2.04 -14.02
C ARG A 18 -6.45 0.75 -14.16
N GLU A 19 -5.91 0.46 -15.34
CA GLU A 19 -5.07 -0.74 -15.52
C GLU A 19 -3.78 -0.66 -14.71
N ALA A 20 -3.10 0.50 -14.69
CA ALA A 20 -1.90 0.68 -13.86
C ALA A 20 -2.23 0.54 -12.36
N ALA A 21 -3.37 1.09 -11.93
CA ALA A 21 -3.84 0.92 -10.56
C ALA A 21 -4.12 -0.55 -10.19
N LEU A 22 -4.68 -1.32 -11.13
CA LEU A 22 -4.92 -2.76 -10.96
C LEU A 22 -3.64 -3.56 -10.87
N ALA A 23 -2.70 -3.32 -11.78
CA ALA A 23 -1.40 -3.99 -11.77
C ALA A 23 -0.63 -3.73 -10.46
N ASP A 24 -0.53 -2.47 -10.02
CA ASP A 24 0.14 -2.12 -8.75
C ASP A 24 -0.62 -2.70 -7.54
N CYS A 25 -1.95 -2.67 -7.54
CA CYS A 25 -2.75 -3.27 -6.45
C CYS A 25 -2.54 -4.79 -6.36
N GLN A 26 -2.56 -5.49 -7.48
CA GLN A 26 -2.33 -6.93 -7.54
C GLN A 26 -0.92 -7.28 -7.07
N TRP A 27 0.08 -6.58 -7.62
CA TRP A 27 1.48 -6.76 -7.23
C TRP A 27 1.69 -6.54 -5.73
N ARG A 28 1.10 -5.50 -5.13
CA ARG A 28 1.19 -5.26 -3.68
C ARG A 28 0.50 -6.32 -2.84
N ARG A 29 -0.62 -6.88 -3.30
CA ARG A 29 -1.28 -8.01 -2.61
C ARG A 29 -0.42 -9.26 -2.63
N GLU A 30 0.23 -9.56 -3.75
CA GLU A 30 1.19 -10.67 -3.85
C GLU A 30 2.36 -10.49 -2.88
N GLN A 31 2.84 -9.25 -2.71
CA GLN A 31 3.86 -8.95 -1.69
C GLN A 31 3.34 -9.20 -0.27
N VAL A 32 2.10 -8.83 0.08
CA VAL A 32 1.54 -9.13 1.42
C VAL A 32 1.55 -10.63 1.68
N VAL A 33 1.16 -11.44 0.69
CA VAL A 33 1.17 -12.91 0.79
C VAL A 33 2.60 -13.43 0.92
N ALA A 34 3.53 -12.97 0.08
CA ALA A 34 4.93 -13.39 0.11
C ALA A 34 5.62 -13.07 1.44
N TYR A 35 5.24 -11.96 2.08
CA TYR A 35 5.82 -11.50 3.36
C TYR A 35 4.91 -11.80 4.57
N ALA A 36 3.86 -12.62 4.43
CA ALA A 36 2.88 -12.87 5.48
C ALA A 36 3.52 -13.37 6.78
N ARG A 37 4.41 -14.38 6.68
CA ARG A 37 5.15 -14.92 7.84
C ARG A 37 5.98 -13.85 8.55
N PHE A 38 6.65 -12.99 7.79
CA PHE A 38 7.46 -11.92 8.35
C PHE A 38 6.59 -10.88 9.08
N LEU A 39 5.45 -10.50 8.48
CA LEU A 39 4.50 -9.56 9.09
C LEU A 39 3.94 -10.12 10.42
N GLU A 40 3.65 -11.42 10.45
CA GLU A 40 3.24 -12.13 11.66
C GLU A 40 4.33 -12.08 12.75
N ASP A 41 5.57 -12.40 12.39
CA ASP A 41 6.72 -12.38 13.31
C ASP A 41 7.00 -10.97 13.86
N ALA A 42 6.91 -9.95 13.00
CA ALA A 42 7.07 -8.54 13.36
C ALA A 42 5.87 -7.97 14.15
N ARG A 43 4.76 -8.71 14.26
CA ARG A 43 3.47 -8.25 14.79
C ARG A 43 2.94 -7.00 14.08
N ASP A 44 3.33 -6.81 12.83
CA ASP A 44 2.86 -5.71 12.00
C ASP A 44 1.54 -6.10 11.32
N PRO A 45 0.51 -5.24 11.36
CA PRO A 45 -0.75 -5.55 10.70
C PRO A 45 -0.55 -5.61 9.19
N ALA A 46 -0.92 -6.74 8.59
CA ALA A 46 -0.87 -6.93 7.14
C ALA A 46 -1.69 -5.84 6.41
N PRO A 47 -1.10 -5.09 5.46
CA PRO A 47 -1.83 -4.11 4.68
C PRO A 47 -2.86 -4.78 3.77
N ASP A 48 -4.09 -4.28 3.76
CA ASP A 48 -5.12 -4.67 2.81
C ASP A 48 -5.33 -3.56 1.77
N TYR A 49 -5.09 -3.89 0.49
CA TYR A 49 -5.05 -2.93 -0.60
C TYR A 49 -6.33 -2.96 -1.44
N HIS A 50 -6.90 -1.78 -1.70
CA HIS A 50 -8.10 -1.62 -2.51
C HIS A 50 -7.95 -0.49 -3.53
N ILE A 51 -8.58 -0.66 -4.68
CA ILE A 51 -8.68 0.42 -5.67
C ILE A 51 -9.83 1.32 -5.28
N ALA A 52 -9.54 2.62 -5.26
CA ALA A 52 -10.51 3.67 -5.07
C ALA A 52 -10.13 4.83 -5.98
N LEU A 53 -11.15 5.57 -6.44
CA LEU A 53 -10.94 6.89 -7.03
C LEU A 53 -10.40 7.82 -5.93
N ILE A 54 -9.37 8.57 -6.26
CA ILE A 54 -8.73 9.52 -5.36
C ILE A 54 -8.65 10.84 -6.10
N TYR A 55 -9.32 11.85 -5.58
CA TYR A 55 -9.26 13.20 -6.10
C TYR A 55 -8.06 13.94 -5.51
N LYS A 56 -7.50 14.88 -6.27
CA LYS A 56 -6.32 15.65 -5.84
C LYS A 56 -6.52 16.37 -4.49
N GLY A 57 -7.76 16.79 -4.19
CA GLY A 57 -8.11 17.43 -2.91
C GLY A 57 -8.17 16.48 -1.70
N GLU A 58 -8.22 15.16 -1.92
CA GLU A 58 -8.18 14.16 -0.85
C GLU A 58 -6.75 13.82 -0.42
N LEU A 59 -5.74 14.25 -1.19
CA LEU A 59 -4.35 13.98 -0.85
C LEU A 59 -3.93 14.84 0.35
N PRO A 60 -3.42 14.20 1.44
CA PRO A 60 -2.85 14.93 2.56
C PRO A 60 -1.71 15.85 2.11
N LYS A 61 -1.51 16.97 2.82
CA LYS A 61 -0.32 17.80 2.61
C LYS A 61 0.94 16.97 2.86
N GLY A 62 1.88 17.01 1.91
CA GLY A 62 3.12 16.23 1.98
C GLY A 62 2.92 14.74 1.72
N TRP A 63 1.82 14.33 1.09
CA TRP A 63 1.61 12.94 0.71
C TRP A 63 2.75 12.44 -0.18
N MET A 64 3.27 11.27 0.18
CA MET A 64 4.26 10.53 -0.58
C MET A 64 3.74 9.10 -0.77
N PRO A 65 3.93 8.48 -1.95
CA PRO A 65 3.51 7.11 -2.16
C PRO A 65 4.13 6.18 -1.11
N MET A 66 3.31 5.28 -0.60
CA MET A 66 3.75 4.25 0.32
C MET A 66 4.78 3.37 -0.41
N PRO A 67 5.97 3.12 0.15
CA PRO A 67 6.91 2.21 -0.46
C PRO A 67 6.33 0.79 -0.50
N ALA A 68 6.91 -0.07 -1.35
CA ALA A 68 6.55 -1.48 -1.38
C ALA A 68 6.96 -2.17 -0.07
N LEU A 69 6.28 -3.27 0.28
CA LEU A 69 6.61 -4.06 1.47
C LEU A 69 8.06 -4.53 1.50
N GLY A 70 8.61 -4.93 0.35
CA GLY A 70 10.03 -5.28 0.23
C GLY A 70 10.98 -4.12 0.58
N ILE A 71 10.59 -2.86 0.33
CA ILE A 71 11.38 -1.67 0.71
C ILE A 71 11.20 -1.36 2.21
N LEU A 72 9.98 -1.51 2.75
CA LEU A 72 9.71 -1.27 4.17
C LEU A 72 10.56 -2.16 5.08
N HIS A 73 10.77 -3.41 4.70
CA HIS A 73 11.49 -4.40 5.53
C HIS A 73 12.96 -4.60 5.14
N GLY A 74 13.41 -4.07 3.99
CA GLY A 74 14.83 -3.88 3.64
C GLY A 74 15.41 -2.52 4.09
N ARG A 75 14.64 -1.80 4.94
CA ARG A 75 14.92 -0.53 5.62
C ARG A 75 15.87 0.43 4.87
N PHE A 76 15.30 1.40 4.18
CA PHE A 76 15.45 2.79 4.65
C PHE A 76 14.08 3.48 4.64
N ILE A 77 13.76 3.98 5.83
CA ILE A 77 12.74 4.97 6.16
C ILE A 77 13.38 6.34 5.91
#